data_AF-A0A6V7IKR3-F1
#
_entry.id   AF-A0A6V7IKR3-F1
#
_cell.length_a   1.000
_cell.length_b   1.000
_cell.length_c   1.000
_cell.angle_alpha   90.00
_cell.angle_beta   90.00
_cell.angle_gamma   90.00
#
_symmetry.space_group_name_H-M   'P 1'
#
loop_
_entity.id
_entity.type
_entity.pdbx_description
1 polymer ?
#
loop_
_entity_poly.entity_id
_entity_poly.type
_entity_poly.pdbx_seq_one_letter_code
_entity_poly.pdbx_strand_id
1 'polypeptide(L)' 'LFNGDFVDRGSFSVECIFTLFGFKLLYPNHFFMSR' A
#
# COMPACT_ATOMS: atom_id res chain seq x y z
N LEU A 1 5.48 -3.32 7.48
CA LEU A 1 6.47 -2.51 6.72
C LEU A 1 6.38 -2.97 5.27
N PHE A 2 6.06 -2.06 4.36
CA PHE A 2 5.93 -2.30 2.92
C PHE A 2 6.96 -1.41 2.20
N ASN A 3 7.83 -1.98 1.36
CA ASN A 3 9.07 -1.32 0.88
C ASN A 3 9.08 -1.02 -0.64
N GLY A 4 8.07 -0.31 -1.14
CA GLY A 4 8.00 0.12 -2.53
C GLY A 4 7.45 -0.93 -3.51
N ASP A 5 7.44 -0.59 -4.80
CA ASP A 5 6.98 -1.42 -5.93
C ASP A 5 5.56 -2.00 -5.77
N PHE A 6 4.63 -1.21 -5.21
CA PHE A 6 3.24 -1.63 -5.02
C PHE A 6 2.41 -1.66 -6.30
N VAL A 7 2.92 -1.02 -7.36
CA VAL A 7 2.29 -0.85 -8.67
C VAL A 7 3.34 -1.10 -9.76
N ASP A 8 2.93 -1.44 -10.98
CA ASP A 8 3.69 -1.43 -12.26
C ASP A 8 3.69 -2.77 -13.02
N ARG A 9 3.63 -3.93 -12.35
CA ARG A 9 3.70 -5.25 -13.03
C ARG A 9 2.46 -6.14 -12.88
N GLY A 10 1.62 -5.87 -11.89
CA GLY A 10 0.42 -6.65 -11.62
C GLY A 10 -0.83 -6.03 -12.23
N SER A 11 -1.72 -6.86 -12.78
CA SER A 11 -3.03 -6.44 -13.31
C SER A 11 -3.96 -5.81 -12.25
N PHE A 12 -3.65 -5.97 -10.97
CA PHE A 12 -4.45 -5.52 -9.82
C PHE A 12 -3.77 -4.40 -9.01
N SER A 13 -2.95 -3.58 -9.69
CA SER A 13 -2.18 -2.50 -9.03
C SER A 13 -3.09 -1.47 -8.34
N VAL A 14 -4.31 -1.26 -8.87
CA VAL A 14 -5.28 -0.30 -8.33
C VAL A 14 -5.88 -0.82 -7.01
N GLU A 15 -6.30 -2.08 -6.99
CA GLU A 15 -6.86 -2.74 -5.81
C GLU A 15 -5.81 -2.84 -4.69
N CYS A 16 -4.57 -3.14 -5.05
CA CYS A 16 -3.44 -3.14 -4.12
C CYS A 16 -3.23 -1.77 -3.47
N ILE A 17 -3.13 -0.69 -4.27
CA ILE A 17 -2.83 0.63 -3.71
C ILE A 17 -3.98 1.16 -2.83
N PHE A 18 -5.24 0.93 -3.21
CA PHE A 18 -6.39 1.35 -2.38
C PHE A 18 -6.46 0.56 -1.07
N THR A 19 -6.16 -0.73 -1.10
CA THR A 19 -6.11 -1.57 0.11
C THR A 19 -5.02 -1.09 1.06
N LEU A 20 -3.81 -0.83 0.53
CA LEU A 20 -2.69 -0.33 1.31
C LEU A 20 -2.96 1.06 1.90
N PHE A 21 -3.61 1.95 1.15
CA PHE A 21 -4.06 3.25 1.68
C PHE A 21 -5.14 3.10 2.76
N GLY A 22 -6.08 2.18 2.60
CA GLY A 22 -7.09 1.88 3.64
C GLY A 22 -6.45 1.50 4.97
N PHE A 23 -5.44 0.63 4.94
CA PHE A 23 -4.68 0.27 6.15
C PHE A 23 -3.85 1.42 6.71
N LYS A 24 -3.31 2.31 5.87
CA LYS A 24 -2.63 3.52 6.35
C LYS A 24 -3.57 4.48 7.08
N LEU A 25 -4.81 4.61 6.62
CA LEU A 25 -5.82 5.45 7.27
C LEU A 25 -6.31 4.82 8.58
N LEU A 26 -6.49 3.50 8.61
CA LEU A 26 -6.97 2.78 9.79
C LEU A 26 -5.90 2.67 10.89
N TYR A 27 -4.63 2.51 10.51
CA TYR A 27 -3.51 2.30 11.43
C TYR A 27 -2.34 3.25 11.14
N PRO A 28 -2.52 4.58 11.25
CA PRO A 28 -1.54 5.57 10.80
C PRO A 28 -0.17 5.44 11.51
N ASN A 29 -0.16 4.99 12.77
CA ASN A 29 1.03 4.86 13.60
C ASN A 29 1.67 3.45 13.59
N HIS A 30 1.03 2.49 12.93
CA HIS A 30 1.48 1.09 12.91
C HIS A 30 1.66 0.55 11.48
N PHE A 31 1.11 1.25 10.49
CA PHE A 31 1.24 0.91 9.09
C PHE A 31 2.20 1.87 8.37
N PHE A 32 3.31 1.33 7.91
CA PHE A 32 4.39 2.08 7.25
C PHE A 32 4.62 1.54 5.84
N MET A 33 4.54 2.46 4.88
CA MET A 33 4.88 2.25 3.48
C MET A 33 6.06 3.15 3.14
N SER A 34 7.10 2.57 2.58
CA SER A 34 8.19 3.29 1.91
C SER A 34 7.94 3.29 0.41
N ARG A 35 8.43 4.32 -0.25
CA ARG A 35 8.58 4.32 -1.71
C ARG A 35 9.79 3.48 -2.10
#